data_AF-A0A2L0CY42-F1
#
_entry.id   AF-A0A2L0CY42-F1
#
_cell.length_a   1.000
_cell.length_b   1.000
_cell.length_c   1.000
_cell.angle_alpha   90.00
_cell.angle_beta   90.00
_cell.angle_gamma   90.00
#
_symmetry.space_group_name_H-M   'P 1'
#
loop_
_entity.id
_entity.type
_entity.pdbx_description
1 polymer ?
#
loop_
_entity_poly.entity_id
_entity_poly.type
_entity_poly.pdbx_seq_one_letter_code
_entity_poly.pdbx_strand_id
1 'polypeptide(L)'
;VTNPPIDPFREKVVMSLQCPIGPEANILQPSSKQVHRLWLKNPVISIPDLDLLKNTSHRNWTAHVIDITFPVTEGVKGFLNKLQSICEEAEQASKQHQILILSDRKAGKDRVPISSLLALGATHHHLIETRARMKVALVVESAEAREVHHICVLLGYGADAICPYLALELASSLRDQGVIDTSFTDEIIFQNYAQAMQTGISK
;
A
#
# COMPACT_ATOMS: atom_id res chain seq x y z
N VAL A 1 33.69 8.77 -4.60
CA VAL A 1 32.32 9.14 -4.16
C VAL A 1 31.49 9.35 -5.42
N THR A 2 30.40 8.60 -5.59
CA THR A 2 29.67 8.48 -6.87
C THR A 2 28.59 9.54 -7.06
N ASN A 3 27.95 10.01 -5.98
CA ASN A 3 26.84 10.96 -6.01
C ASN A 3 26.61 11.58 -4.61
N PRO A 4 26.39 12.91 -4.50
CA PRO A 4 26.08 13.56 -3.21
C PRO A 4 24.62 13.37 -2.78
N PRO A 5 24.31 13.33 -1.47
CA PRO A 5 22.95 13.33 -0.96
C PRO A 5 22.29 14.72 -1.09
N ILE A 6 20.95 14.74 -1.14
CA ILE A 6 20.12 15.96 -1.17
C ILE A 6 19.72 16.32 0.27
N ASP A 7 19.65 17.61 0.61
CA ASP A 7 19.13 18.06 1.91
C ASP A 7 17.58 18.11 1.90
N PRO A 8 16.89 17.26 2.68
CA PRO A 8 15.43 17.12 2.63
C PRO A 8 14.67 18.31 3.21
N PHE A 9 15.35 19.19 3.96
CA PHE A 9 14.74 20.37 4.56
C PHE A 9 15.01 21.62 3.73
N ARG A 10 16.26 21.80 3.29
CA ARG A 10 16.67 22.98 2.52
C ARG A 10 16.30 22.89 1.05
N GLU A 11 16.30 21.67 0.49
CA GLU A 11 16.02 21.42 -0.92
C GLU A 11 14.66 20.74 -1.14
N LYS A 12 13.74 20.88 -0.17
CA LYS A 12 12.39 20.27 -0.24
C LYS A 12 11.63 20.60 -1.53
N VAL A 13 11.87 21.77 -2.13
CA VAL A 13 11.19 22.21 -3.36
C VAL A 13 11.47 21.32 -4.57
N VAL A 14 12.59 20.58 -4.58
CA VAL A 14 12.93 19.65 -5.67
C VAL A 14 12.49 18.21 -5.39
N MET A 15 11.83 17.96 -4.25
CA MET A 15 11.39 16.63 -3.83
C MET A 15 9.86 16.51 -3.92
N SER A 16 9.36 15.32 -4.25
CA SER A 16 7.93 15.02 -4.30
C SER A 16 7.65 13.59 -3.90
N LEU A 17 6.56 13.39 -3.15
CA LEU A 17 5.99 12.07 -2.83
C LEU A 17 4.64 11.86 -3.53
N GLN A 18 4.36 12.63 -4.58
CA GLN A 18 3.13 12.44 -5.34
C GLN A 18 3.21 11.13 -6.12
N CYS A 19 2.17 10.30 -5.97
CA CYS A 19 2.11 8.96 -6.56
C CYS A 19 0.92 8.90 -7.52
N PRO A 20 1.14 8.95 -8.83
CA PRO A 20 0.12 8.53 -9.77
C PRO A 20 -0.04 7.01 -9.64
N ILE A 21 -1.25 6.52 -9.39
CA ILE A 21 -1.55 5.08 -9.23
C ILE A 21 -2.57 4.62 -10.27
N GLY A 22 -2.54 3.32 -10.56
CA GLY A 22 -3.41 2.68 -11.54
C GLY A 22 -2.74 2.39 -12.88
N PRO A 23 -3.52 1.94 -13.88
CA PRO A 23 -3.01 1.40 -15.13
C PRO A 23 -2.25 2.43 -15.95
N GLU A 24 -1.17 1.99 -16.57
CA GLU A 24 -0.34 2.80 -17.45
C GLU A 24 -0.67 2.51 -18.92
N ALA A 25 -0.87 3.58 -19.69
CA ALA A 25 -1.08 3.50 -21.13
C ALA A 25 0.26 3.45 -21.88
N ASN A 26 0.22 3.14 -23.17
CA ASN A 26 1.41 3.10 -24.01
C ASN A 26 2.13 4.47 -24.01
N ILE A 27 3.39 4.49 -23.55
CA ILE A 27 4.20 5.71 -23.50
C ILE A 27 4.64 6.22 -24.87
N LEU A 28 4.67 5.35 -25.89
CA LEU A 28 5.11 5.68 -27.25
C LEU A 28 4.03 6.39 -28.08
N GLN A 29 2.78 6.38 -27.60
CA GLN A 29 1.64 6.97 -28.30
C GLN A 29 0.96 8.01 -27.40
N PRO A 30 1.07 9.32 -27.74
CA PRO A 30 0.37 10.37 -27.00
C PRO A 30 -1.13 10.11 -26.96
N SER A 31 -1.71 10.02 -25.76
CA SER A 31 -3.13 9.74 -25.58
C SER A 31 -3.64 10.32 -24.27
N SER A 32 -4.88 10.80 -24.25
CA SER A 32 -5.57 11.20 -23.01
C SER A 32 -5.66 10.08 -21.98
N LYS A 33 -5.56 8.81 -22.41
CA LYS A 33 -5.52 7.67 -21.49
C LYS A 33 -4.32 7.70 -20.54
N GLN A 34 -3.23 8.39 -20.89
CA GLN A 34 -2.04 8.50 -20.05
C GLN A 34 -2.29 9.29 -18.76
N VAL A 35 -3.27 10.20 -18.76
CA VAL A 35 -3.66 10.98 -17.56
C VAL A 35 -4.81 10.32 -16.79
N HIS A 36 -5.24 9.11 -17.18
CA HIS A 36 -6.27 8.38 -16.45
C HIS A 36 -5.68 7.65 -15.23
N ARG A 37 -5.02 8.38 -14.34
CA ARG A 37 -4.44 7.86 -13.09
C ARG A 37 -5.09 8.51 -11.88
N LEU A 38 -5.13 7.79 -10.75
CA LEU A 38 -5.50 8.40 -9.47
C LEU A 38 -4.25 9.09 -8.91
N TRP A 39 -4.36 10.37 -8.56
CA TRP A 39 -3.21 11.16 -8.12
C TRP A 39 -3.20 11.28 -6.60
N LEU A 40 -2.35 10.48 -5.94
CA LEU A 40 -2.16 10.56 -4.50
C LEU A 40 -1.12 11.63 -4.17
N LYS A 41 -1.39 12.43 -3.14
CA LYS A 41 -0.45 13.43 -2.63
C LYS A 41 0.66 12.80 -1.78
N ASN A 42 0.38 11.67 -1.16
CA ASN A 42 1.26 10.91 -0.29
C ASN A 42 1.00 9.41 -0.54
N PRO A 43 2.02 8.55 -0.55
CA PRO A 43 1.85 7.10 -0.61
C PRO A 43 1.07 6.52 0.59
N VAL A 44 1.10 7.18 1.74
CA VAL A 44 0.36 6.76 2.93
C VAL A 44 -1.09 7.26 2.83
N ILE A 45 -2.05 6.34 2.93
CA ILE A 45 -3.49 6.62 2.82
C ILE A 45 -4.23 6.28 4.11
N SER A 46 -5.34 6.97 4.35
CA SER A 46 -6.18 6.73 5.53
C SER A 46 -7.04 5.47 5.38
N ILE A 47 -7.66 5.02 6.47
CA ILE A 47 -8.62 3.90 6.43
C ILE A 47 -9.84 4.27 5.55
N PRO A 48 -10.46 5.46 5.69
CA PRO A 48 -11.53 5.88 4.78
C PRO A 48 -11.11 5.95 3.31
N ASP A 49 -9.88 6.42 3.02
CA ASP A 49 -9.38 6.45 1.64
C ASP A 49 -9.26 5.03 1.05
N LEU A 50 -8.78 4.08 1.85
CA LEU A 50 -8.69 2.69 1.43
C LEU A 50 -10.09 2.10 1.17
N ASP A 51 -11.07 2.37 2.02
CA ASP A 51 -12.44 1.89 1.84
C ASP A 51 -13.10 2.51 0.60
N LEU A 52 -12.75 3.76 0.27
CA LEU A 52 -13.14 4.39 -1.00
C LEU A 52 -12.51 3.68 -2.19
N LEU A 53 -11.23 3.29 -2.11
CA LEU A 53 -10.56 2.50 -3.16
C LEU A 53 -11.18 1.11 -3.33
N LYS A 54 -11.52 0.43 -2.23
CA LYS A 54 -12.21 -0.89 -2.24
C LYS A 54 -13.55 -0.83 -3.00
N ASN A 55 -14.29 0.27 -2.83
CA ASN A 55 -15.62 0.47 -3.41
C ASN A 55 -15.62 1.35 -4.67
N THR A 56 -14.46 1.63 -5.26
CA THR A 56 -14.38 2.53 -6.42
C THR A 56 -15.12 1.95 -7.62
N SER A 57 -15.81 2.83 -8.35
CA SER A 57 -16.40 2.55 -9.67
C SER A 57 -15.99 3.61 -10.70
N HIS A 58 -15.04 4.47 -10.33
CA HIS A 58 -14.59 5.57 -11.17
C HIS A 58 -13.94 5.02 -12.44
N ARG A 59 -14.45 5.41 -13.62
CA ARG A 59 -13.95 4.95 -14.94
C ARG A 59 -13.99 3.43 -15.11
N ASN A 60 -14.98 2.77 -14.52
CA ASN A 60 -15.12 1.31 -14.49
C ASN A 60 -13.94 0.60 -13.81
N TRP A 61 -13.17 1.33 -12.98
CA TRP A 61 -12.16 0.69 -12.16
C TRP A 61 -12.84 -0.10 -11.07
N THR A 62 -12.26 -1.24 -10.77
CA THR A 62 -12.66 -2.08 -9.65
C THR A 62 -11.43 -2.50 -8.87
N ALA A 63 -11.62 -2.72 -7.58
CA ALA A 63 -10.59 -3.22 -6.69
C ALA A 63 -10.86 -4.69 -6.34
N HIS A 64 -9.79 -5.46 -6.14
CA HIS A 64 -9.84 -6.82 -5.63
C HIS A 64 -8.97 -6.93 -4.38
N VAL A 65 -9.55 -7.43 -3.29
CA VAL A 65 -8.84 -7.61 -2.03
C VAL A 65 -8.32 -9.04 -1.93
N ILE A 66 -7.01 -9.18 -1.91
CA ILE A 66 -6.30 -10.44 -1.74
C ILE A 66 -5.95 -10.58 -0.27
N ASP A 67 -6.52 -11.61 0.35
CA ASP A 67 -6.20 -11.97 1.72
C ASP A 67 -4.79 -12.57 1.78
N ILE A 68 -3.88 -11.94 2.54
CA ILE A 68 -2.51 -12.41 2.74
C ILE A 68 -2.32 -13.23 4.01
N THR A 69 -3.41 -13.81 4.54
CA THR A 69 -3.39 -14.69 5.72
C THR A 69 -3.65 -16.16 5.36
N PHE A 70 -3.14 -17.10 6.16
CA PHE A 70 -3.37 -18.54 6.00
C PHE A 70 -3.73 -19.23 7.32
N PRO A 71 -4.42 -20.39 7.29
CA PRO A 71 -4.81 -21.11 8.51
C PRO A 71 -3.59 -21.60 9.31
N VAL A 72 -3.64 -21.43 10.64
CA VAL A 72 -2.58 -21.93 11.55
C VAL A 72 -2.36 -23.44 11.40
N THR A 73 -3.42 -24.19 11.11
CA THR A 73 -3.41 -25.65 10.97
C THR A 73 -2.52 -26.16 9.82
N GLU A 74 -2.23 -25.31 8.83
CA GLU A 74 -1.37 -25.68 7.68
C GLU A 74 0.13 -25.57 7.98
N GLY A 75 0.49 -24.95 9.11
CA GLY A 75 1.88 -24.79 9.54
C GLY A 75 2.78 -24.13 8.49
N VAL A 76 4.07 -24.51 8.49
CA VAL A 76 5.08 -23.93 7.59
C VAL A 76 4.80 -24.20 6.11
N LYS A 77 4.14 -25.31 5.77
CA LYS A 77 3.78 -25.61 4.38
C LYS A 77 2.70 -24.66 3.86
N GLY A 78 1.75 -24.30 4.73
CA GLY A 78 0.71 -23.31 4.41
C GLY A 78 1.26 -21.96 3.98
N PHE A 79 2.39 -21.54 4.57
CA PHE A 79 3.06 -20.29 4.21
C PHE A 79 3.50 -20.26 2.74
N LEU A 80 4.24 -21.29 2.28
CA LEU A 80 4.72 -21.36 0.90
C LEU A 80 3.56 -21.49 -0.09
N ASN A 81 2.59 -22.34 0.22
CA ASN A 81 1.41 -22.53 -0.62
C ASN A 81 0.59 -21.24 -0.74
N LYS A 82 0.41 -20.52 0.37
CA LYS A 82 -0.34 -19.27 0.38
C LYS A 82 0.40 -18.18 -0.40
N LEU A 83 1.72 -18.08 -0.27
CA LEU A 83 2.52 -17.12 -1.05
C LEU A 83 2.35 -17.35 -2.56
N GLN A 84 2.42 -18.60 -3.00
CA GLN A 84 2.18 -18.95 -4.40
C GLN A 84 0.73 -18.64 -4.83
N SER A 85 -0.25 -18.99 -3.98
CA SER A 85 -1.65 -18.69 -4.23
C SER A 85 -1.92 -17.19 -4.34
N ILE A 86 -1.24 -16.34 -3.57
CA ILE A 86 -1.36 -14.87 -3.66
C ILE A 86 -0.88 -14.39 -5.04
N CYS A 87 0.26 -14.89 -5.52
CA CYS A 87 0.78 -14.53 -6.85
C CYS A 87 -0.17 -14.94 -7.98
N GLU A 88 -0.68 -16.17 -7.93
CA GLU A 88 -1.64 -16.70 -8.91
C GLU A 88 -2.97 -15.94 -8.88
N GLU A 89 -3.49 -15.65 -7.69
CA GLU A 89 -4.71 -14.85 -7.49
C GLU A 89 -4.52 -13.43 -8.04
N ALA A 90 -3.39 -12.79 -7.74
CA ALA A 90 -3.06 -11.46 -8.23
C ALA A 90 -2.98 -11.42 -9.76
N GLU A 91 -2.36 -12.43 -10.38
CA GLU A 91 -2.29 -12.53 -11.84
C GLU A 91 -3.69 -12.63 -12.46
N GLN A 92 -4.56 -13.49 -11.91
CA GLN A 92 -5.92 -13.63 -12.44
C GLN A 92 -6.75 -12.36 -12.21
N ALA A 93 -6.68 -11.78 -11.01
CA ALA A 93 -7.37 -10.55 -10.66
C ALA A 93 -6.93 -9.38 -11.54
N SER A 94 -5.65 -9.32 -11.93
CA SER A 94 -5.11 -8.26 -12.79
C SER A 94 -5.74 -8.16 -14.18
N LYS A 95 -6.44 -9.22 -14.63
CA LYS A 95 -7.14 -9.25 -15.92
C LYS A 95 -8.46 -8.46 -15.87
N GLN A 96 -9.07 -8.32 -14.70
CA GLN A 96 -10.39 -7.72 -14.52
C GLN A 96 -10.34 -6.44 -13.69
N HIS A 97 -9.45 -6.39 -12.71
CA HIS A 97 -9.35 -5.32 -11.73
C HIS A 97 -8.13 -4.43 -11.98
N GLN A 98 -8.28 -3.14 -11.68
CA GLN A 98 -7.21 -2.13 -11.87
C GLN A 98 -6.53 -1.78 -10.55
N ILE A 99 -7.07 -2.22 -9.42
CA ILE A 99 -6.50 -2.04 -8.09
C ILE A 99 -6.50 -3.40 -7.41
N LEU A 100 -5.34 -3.85 -6.97
CA LEU A 100 -5.19 -5.03 -6.14
C LEU A 100 -4.77 -4.57 -4.75
N ILE A 101 -5.47 -5.05 -3.73
CA ILE A 101 -5.24 -4.68 -2.33
C ILE A 101 -4.76 -5.93 -1.60
N LEU A 102 -3.51 -5.96 -1.17
CA LEU A 102 -2.98 -7.01 -0.30
C LEU A 102 -3.35 -6.67 1.14
N SER A 103 -4.13 -7.52 1.81
CA SER A 103 -4.69 -7.22 3.13
C SER A 103 -4.44 -8.31 4.16
N ASP A 104 -3.84 -7.94 5.30
CA ASP A 104 -3.66 -8.83 6.45
C ASP A 104 -4.80 -8.73 7.48
N ARG A 105 -5.89 -8.01 7.19
CA ARG A 105 -7.02 -7.76 8.10
C ARG A 105 -7.66 -8.99 8.73
N LYS A 106 -7.55 -10.15 8.08
CA LYS A 106 -8.10 -11.42 8.57
C LYS A 106 -7.18 -12.13 9.58
N ALA A 107 -6.07 -11.51 9.97
CA ALA A 107 -5.18 -12.06 10.99
C ALA A 107 -5.92 -12.25 12.31
N GLY A 108 -5.66 -13.37 12.98
CA GLY A 108 -6.33 -13.70 14.22
C GLY A 108 -5.85 -15.01 14.81
N LYS A 109 -6.58 -15.53 15.80
CA LYS A 109 -6.20 -16.75 16.53
C LYS A 109 -5.96 -17.96 15.61
N ASP A 110 -6.76 -18.07 14.55
CA ASP A 110 -6.74 -19.22 13.63
C ASP A 110 -6.09 -18.90 12.27
N ARG A 111 -5.67 -17.65 12.05
CA ARG A 111 -5.10 -17.17 10.77
C ARG A 111 -3.82 -16.38 10.98
N VAL A 112 -2.73 -16.86 10.41
CA VAL A 112 -1.41 -16.23 10.47
C VAL A 112 -1.26 -15.29 9.26
N PRO A 113 -0.89 -14.01 9.47
CA PRO A 113 -0.53 -13.13 8.37
C PRO A 113 0.84 -13.49 7.80
N ILE A 114 0.95 -13.48 6.46
CA ILE A 114 2.25 -13.42 5.79
C ILE A 114 2.77 -12.00 5.94
N SER A 115 4.08 -11.85 6.10
CA SER A 115 4.70 -10.53 6.13
C SER A 115 4.28 -9.73 4.90
N SER A 116 3.78 -8.52 5.13
CA SER A 116 3.22 -7.68 4.07
C SER A 116 4.25 -7.34 3.00
N LEU A 117 5.52 -7.18 3.41
CA LEU A 117 6.64 -6.95 2.50
C LEU A 117 6.89 -8.15 1.58
N LEU A 118 6.88 -9.37 2.13
CA LEU A 118 7.14 -10.57 1.36
C LEU A 118 6.01 -10.85 0.36
N ALA A 119 4.76 -10.74 0.81
CA ALA A 119 3.60 -10.90 -0.06
C ALA A 119 3.60 -9.86 -1.18
N LEU A 120 3.93 -8.60 -0.87
CA LEU A 120 4.06 -7.53 -1.86
C LEU A 120 5.19 -7.82 -2.85
N GLY A 121 6.40 -8.12 -2.38
CA GLY A 121 7.55 -8.34 -3.24
C GLY A 121 7.34 -9.52 -4.20
N ALA A 122 6.81 -10.63 -3.68
CA ALA A 122 6.48 -11.79 -4.50
C ALA A 122 5.43 -11.45 -5.57
N THR A 123 4.35 -10.77 -5.18
CA THR A 123 3.28 -10.34 -6.09
C THR A 123 3.82 -9.36 -7.15
N HIS A 124 4.63 -8.39 -6.74
CA HIS A 124 5.21 -7.38 -7.62
C HIS A 124 6.08 -8.00 -8.72
N HIS A 125 7.01 -8.88 -8.33
CA HIS A 125 7.89 -9.57 -9.27
C HIS A 125 7.12 -10.54 -10.17
N HIS A 126 6.18 -11.32 -9.62
CA HIS A 126 5.33 -12.22 -10.42
C HIS A 126 4.52 -11.45 -11.48
N LEU A 127 3.95 -10.30 -11.12
CA LEU A 127 3.22 -9.45 -12.06
C LEU A 127 4.14 -8.80 -13.11
N ILE A 128 5.41 -8.57 -12.81
CA ILE A 128 6.39 -8.12 -13.81
C ILE A 128 6.67 -9.24 -14.82
N GLU A 129 6.95 -10.45 -14.34
CA GLU A 129 7.26 -11.62 -15.17
C GLU A 129 6.09 -11.97 -16.11
N THR A 130 4.87 -11.84 -15.61
CA THR A 130 3.62 -12.07 -16.38
C THR A 130 3.15 -10.84 -17.18
N ARG A 131 3.91 -9.72 -17.16
CA ARG A 131 3.61 -8.45 -17.87
C ARG A 131 2.25 -7.83 -17.48
N ALA A 132 1.81 -8.07 -16.25
CA ALA A 132 0.57 -7.56 -15.69
C ALA A 132 0.76 -6.34 -14.79
N ARG A 133 1.97 -6.09 -14.25
CA ARG A 133 2.23 -5.01 -13.27
C ARG A 133 1.80 -3.62 -13.71
N MET A 134 2.00 -3.27 -14.99
CA MET A 134 1.61 -1.96 -15.54
C MET A 134 0.08 -1.75 -15.62
N LYS A 135 -0.72 -2.82 -15.50
CA LYS A 135 -2.18 -2.76 -15.65
C LYS A 135 -2.90 -2.52 -14.31
N VAL A 136 -2.20 -2.61 -13.19
CA VAL A 136 -2.79 -2.58 -11.86
C VAL A 136 -2.05 -1.65 -10.92
N ALA A 137 -2.78 -1.03 -10.00
CA ALA A 137 -2.23 -0.47 -8.78
C ALA A 137 -2.08 -1.58 -7.72
N LEU A 138 -0.96 -1.60 -6.99
CA LEU A 138 -0.76 -2.45 -5.83
C LEU A 138 -0.87 -1.61 -4.56
N VAL A 139 -1.89 -1.87 -3.76
CA VAL A 139 -2.13 -1.21 -2.48
C VAL A 139 -1.92 -2.22 -1.35
N VAL A 140 -1.30 -1.79 -0.26
CA VAL A 140 -1.05 -2.64 0.91
C VAL A 140 -1.85 -2.15 2.09
N GLU A 141 -2.72 -3.00 2.64
CA GLU A 141 -3.41 -2.82 3.91
C GLU A 141 -2.74 -3.70 4.95
N SER A 142 -1.96 -3.09 5.86
CA SER A 142 -1.07 -3.83 6.76
C SER A 142 -1.15 -3.38 8.21
N ALA A 143 -1.10 -4.35 9.12
CA ALA A 143 -0.90 -4.14 10.55
C ALA A 143 0.59 -3.98 10.93
N GLU A 144 1.53 -4.44 10.10
CA GLU A 144 2.97 -4.43 10.38
C GLU A 144 3.62 -3.06 10.10
N ALA A 145 3.04 -2.29 9.18
CA ALA A 145 3.56 -0.99 8.75
C ALA A 145 3.32 0.08 9.83
N ARG A 146 4.39 0.62 10.41
CA ARG A 146 4.33 1.64 11.48
C ARG A 146 5.51 2.62 11.51
N GLU A 147 6.66 2.17 11.04
CA GLU A 147 7.90 2.95 11.02
C GLU A 147 8.21 3.44 9.61
N VAL A 148 8.91 4.56 9.51
CA VAL A 148 9.33 5.16 8.23
C VAL A 148 10.03 4.12 7.35
N HIS A 149 10.91 3.31 7.93
CA HIS A 149 11.62 2.26 7.20
C HIS A 149 10.67 1.24 6.57
N HIS A 150 9.61 0.81 7.27
CA HIS A 150 8.63 -0.13 6.73
C HIS A 150 7.95 0.45 5.49
N ILE A 151 7.57 1.72 5.54
CA ILE A 151 6.96 2.42 4.41
C ILE A 151 7.95 2.51 3.23
N CYS A 152 9.20 2.94 3.48
CA CYS A 152 10.21 3.03 2.43
C CYS A 152 10.49 1.69 1.75
N VAL A 153 10.55 0.60 2.52
CA VAL A 153 10.81 -0.73 1.96
C VAL A 153 9.60 -1.24 1.18
N LEU A 154 8.36 -1.04 1.65
CA LEU A 154 7.16 -1.38 0.89
C LEU A 154 7.10 -0.59 -0.44
N LEU A 155 7.40 0.71 -0.43
CA LEU A 155 7.46 1.51 -1.65
C LEU A 155 8.56 1.01 -2.60
N GLY A 156 9.75 0.72 -2.07
CA GLY A 156 10.87 0.20 -2.85
C GLY A 156 10.61 -1.16 -3.49
N TYR A 157 9.75 -1.99 -2.89
CA TYR A 157 9.34 -3.30 -3.42
C TYR A 157 8.03 -3.26 -4.22
N GLY A 158 7.53 -2.07 -4.56
CA GLY A 158 6.52 -1.89 -5.59
C GLY A 158 5.10 -1.61 -5.11
N ALA A 159 4.91 -1.21 -3.85
CA ALA A 159 3.62 -0.66 -3.40
C ALA A 159 3.37 0.72 -4.04
N ASP A 160 2.16 0.93 -4.54
CA ASP A 160 1.70 2.22 -5.06
C ASP A 160 1.04 3.07 -3.96
N ALA A 161 0.41 2.43 -2.97
CA ALA A 161 -0.14 3.07 -1.78
C ALA A 161 -0.15 2.12 -0.57
N ILE A 162 -0.07 2.67 0.63
CA ILE A 162 0.04 1.90 1.88
C ILE A 162 -0.95 2.46 2.91
N CYS A 163 -1.81 1.59 3.45
CA CYS A 163 -2.70 1.86 4.56
C CYS A 163 -2.20 1.13 5.81
N PRO A 164 -1.50 1.82 6.74
CA PRO A 164 -1.04 1.24 8.00
C PRO A 164 -2.18 1.25 9.03
N TYR A 165 -3.23 0.44 8.78
CA TYR A 165 -4.48 0.56 9.53
C TYR A 165 -4.29 0.37 11.04
N LEU A 166 -3.47 -0.60 11.46
CA LEU A 166 -3.33 -0.90 12.89
C LEU A 166 -2.62 0.23 13.63
N ALA A 167 -1.67 0.92 12.99
CA ALA A 167 -1.03 2.08 13.57
C ALA A 167 -2.03 3.23 13.80
N LEU A 168 -2.95 3.44 12.85
CA LEU A 168 -4.01 4.44 12.94
C LEU A 168 -5.06 4.06 13.99
N GLU A 169 -5.54 2.82 13.98
CA GLU A 169 -6.51 2.32 14.97
C GLU A 169 -5.94 2.34 16.40
N LEU A 170 -4.65 2.01 16.56
CA LEU A 170 -3.98 2.11 17.85
C LEU A 170 -3.88 3.55 18.34
N ALA A 171 -3.61 4.51 17.46
CA ALA A 171 -3.62 5.93 17.82
C ALA A 171 -5.02 6.39 18.24
N SER A 172 -6.08 5.99 17.53
CA SER A 172 -7.46 6.27 17.93
C SER A 172 -7.80 5.61 19.27
N SER A 173 -7.34 4.38 19.53
CA SER A 173 -7.55 3.71 20.83
C SER A 173 -6.82 4.42 21.98
N LEU A 174 -5.59 4.90 21.76
CA LEU A 174 -4.84 5.67 22.75
C LEU A 174 -5.52 7.01 23.07
N ARG A 175 -6.19 7.63 22.09
CA ARG A 175 -7.03 8.82 22.33
C ARG A 175 -8.19 8.49 23.24
N ASP A 176 -8.90 7.42 22.94
CA ASP A 176 -10.10 7.03 23.69
C ASP A 176 -9.75 6.62 25.14
N GLN A 177 -8.52 6.17 25.37
CA GLN A 177 -7.95 5.90 26.70
C GLN A 177 -7.41 7.17 27.41
N GLY A 178 -7.39 8.33 26.75
CA GLY A 178 -6.88 9.59 27.30
C GLY A 178 -5.35 9.70 27.37
N VAL A 179 -4.62 8.82 26.67
CA VAL A 179 -3.15 8.85 26.61
C VAL A 179 -2.66 9.96 25.67
N ILE A 180 -3.39 10.20 24.58
CA ILE A 180 -3.19 11.34 23.69
C ILE A 180 -4.37 12.31 23.82
N ASP A 181 -4.20 13.53 23.30
CA ASP A 181 -5.21 14.59 23.38
C ASP A 181 -6.55 14.12 22.79
N THR A 182 -7.58 14.09 23.65
CA THR A 182 -8.94 13.65 23.30
C THR A 182 -9.62 14.57 22.29
N SER A 183 -9.09 15.77 22.05
CA SER A 183 -9.59 16.69 21.03
C SER A 183 -9.17 16.30 19.61
N PHE A 184 -8.21 15.39 19.44
CA PHE A 184 -7.75 14.98 18.12
C PHE A 184 -8.78 14.08 17.42
N THR A 185 -9.28 14.53 16.27
CA THR A 185 -10.11 13.70 15.39
C THR A 185 -9.26 12.66 14.66
N ASP A 186 -9.89 11.61 14.13
CA ASP A 186 -9.18 10.60 13.33
C ASP A 186 -8.47 11.22 12.11
N GLU A 187 -9.06 12.28 11.54
CA GLU A 187 -8.45 13.08 10.47
C GLU A 187 -7.16 13.75 10.95
N ILE A 188 -7.17 14.41 12.13
CA ILE A 188 -5.96 15.05 12.67
C ILE A 188 -4.87 14.00 12.96
N ILE A 189 -5.25 12.86 13.52
CA ILE A 189 -4.33 11.74 13.79
C ILE A 189 -3.68 11.28 12.47
N PHE A 190 -4.49 11.05 11.44
CA PHE A 190 -4.01 10.65 10.12
C PHE A 190 -3.09 11.70 9.50
N GLN A 191 -3.48 12.98 9.48
CA GLN A 191 -2.68 14.06 8.89
C GLN A 191 -1.32 14.19 9.57
N ASN A 192 -1.28 14.13 10.91
CA ASN A 192 -0.04 14.17 11.68
C ASN A 192 0.85 12.96 11.38
N TYR A 193 0.26 11.76 11.32
CA TYR A 193 0.99 10.53 10.98
C TYR A 193 1.55 10.59 9.55
N ALA A 194 0.73 10.98 8.57
CA ALA A 194 1.11 11.09 7.17
C ALA A 194 2.21 12.15 6.97
N GLN A 195 2.15 13.28 7.69
CA GLN A 195 3.18 14.31 7.67
C GLN A 195 4.52 13.82 8.26
N ALA A 196 4.45 13.08 9.37
CA ALA A 196 5.63 12.47 9.98
C ALA A 196 6.29 11.45 9.04
N MET A 197 5.48 10.59 8.41
CA MET A 197 5.96 9.63 7.40
C MET A 197 6.56 10.33 6.19
N GLN A 198 5.91 11.38 5.66
CA GLN A 198 6.42 12.16 4.53
C GLN A 198 7.80 12.77 4.82
N THR A 199 7.96 13.35 6.01
CA THR A 199 9.24 13.94 6.43
C THR A 199 10.30 12.87 6.61
N GLY A 200 9.91 11.71 7.17
CA GLY A 200 10.78 10.55 7.30
C GLY A 200 11.25 9.98 5.96
N ILE A 201 10.35 9.81 4.99
CA ILE A 201 10.67 9.26 3.66
C ILE A 201 11.58 10.20 2.88
N SER A 202 11.42 11.51 3.07
CA SER A 202 12.24 12.50 2.38
C SER A 202 13.70 12.49 2.89
N LYS A 203 13.95 12.01 4.11
CA LYS A 203 15.26 12.02 4.74
C LYS A 203 16.18 10.90 4.24
#